data_AF-A0A7S6W688-F1
#
_entry.id   AF-A0A7S6W688-F1
#
_cell.length_a   1.000
_cell.length_b   1.000
_cell.length_c   1.000
_cell.angle_alpha   90.00
_cell.angle_beta   90.00
_cell.angle_gamma   90.00
#
_symmetry.space_group_name_H-M   'P 1'
#
loop_
_entity.id
_entity.type
_entity.pdbx_description
1 polymer ?
#
loop_
_entity_poly.entity_id
_entity_poly.type
_entity_poly.pdbx_seq_one_letter_code
_entity_poly.pdbx_strand_id
1 'polypeptide(L)' 'MRRSKRQQKLTASKVIWSTEQDAELIEHVDLAIPELIQRLGFCEEDILQRKEILGLNRRARQIQRLYFK' A
#
# COMPACT_ATOMS: atom_id res chain seq x y z
N MET A 1 -9.05 2.62 -28.65
CA MET A 1 -9.69 2.16 -27.39
C MET A 1 -8.60 1.73 -26.41
N ARG A 2 -8.32 2.51 -25.35
CA ARG A 2 -7.30 2.15 -24.35
C ARG A 2 -7.89 1.07 -23.44
N ARG A 3 -7.44 -0.18 -23.59
CA ARG A 3 -7.74 -1.25 -22.62
C ARG A 3 -7.16 -0.85 -21.26
N SER A 4 -8.02 -0.35 -20.38
CA SER A 4 -7.71 -0.25 -18.95
C SER A 4 -7.46 -1.68 -18.47
N LYS A 5 -6.18 -2.04 -18.28
CA LYS A 5 -5.79 -3.34 -17.76
C LYS A 5 -6.38 -3.43 -16.36
N ARG A 6 -7.43 -4.25 -16.25
CA ARG A 6 -7.96 -4.91 -15.06
C ARG A 6 -7.20 -4.49 -13.80
N GLN A 7 -7.83 -3.66 -12.98
CA GLN A 7 -7.75 -3.83 -11.54
C GLN A 7 -8.15 -5.28 -11.30
N GLN A 8 -7.16 -6.17 -11.20
CA GLN A 8 -7.33 -7.47 -10.60
C GLN A 8 -7.85 -7.12 -9.20
N LYS A 9 -9.15 -7.36 -8.97
CA LYS A 9 -9.79 -7.14 -7.68
C LYS A 9 -8.95 -7.97 -6.70
N LEU A 10 -8.00 -7.33 -6.02
CA LEU A 10 -7.32 -7.91 -4.87
C LEU A 10 -8.46 -8.30 -3.95
N THR A 11 -8.70 -9.60 -3.83
CA THR A 11 -9.71 -10.14 -2.92
C THR A 11 -9.31 -9.64 -1.56
N ALA A 12 -10.09 -8.73 -0.98
CA ALA A 12 -9.76 -8.13 0.30
C ALA A 12 -9.45 -9.26 1.29
N SER A 13 -8.17 -9.38 1.65
CA SER A 13 -7.73 -10.18 2.78
C SER A 13 -8.72 -10.04 3.93
N LYS A 14 -9.10 -11.17 4.54
CA LYS A 14 -10.02 -11.20 5.71
C LYS A 14 -9.40 -10.56 6.95
N VAL A 15 -8.15 -10.13 6.87
CA VAL A 15 -7.42 -9.44 7.93
C VAL A 15 -8.05 -8.08 8.21
N ILE A 16 -8.37 -7.85 9.48
CA ILE A 16 -8.93 -6.59 9.96
C ILE A 16 -7.77 -5.67 10.31
N TRP A 17 -7.72 -4.51 9.66
CA TRP A 17 -6.76 -3.45 9.96
C TRP A 17 -7.41 -2.44 10.91
N SER A 18 -6.69 -2.08 11.97
CA SER A 18 -7.07 -0.96 12.81
C SER A 18 -6.63 0.37 12.19
N THR A 19 -7.24 1.47 12.66
CA THR A 19 -6.85 2.82 12.25
C THR A 19 -5.39 3.11 12.61
N GLU A 20 -4.92 2.63 13.77
CA GLU A 20 -3.54 2.79 14.24
C GLU A 20 -2.56 2.05 13.33
N GLN A 21 -2.91 0.84 12.87
CA GLN A 21 -2.07 0.08 11.93
C GLN A 21 -2.02 0.74 10.56
N ASP A 22 -3.13 1.31 10.10
CA ASP A 22 -3.15 2.13 8.88
C ASP A 22 -2.27 3.38 9.05
N ALA A 23 -2.36 4.06 10.18
CA ALA A 23 -1.53 5.24 10.47
C ALA A 23 -0.04 4.89 10.47
N GLU A 24 0.35 3.82 11.18
CA GLU A 24 1.73 3.31 11.20
C GLU A 24 2.24 2.98 9.79
N LEU A 25 1.42 2.32 8.96
CA LEU A 25 1.78 2.01 7.57
C LEU A 25 1.90 3.27 6.69
N ILE A 26 1.08 4.30 6.92
CA ILE A 26 1.11 5.57 6.17
C ILE A 26 2.36 6.38 6.53
N GLU A 27 2.67 6.48 7.82
CA GLU A 27 3.82 7.23 8.34
C GLU A 27 5.13 6.59 7.93
N HIS A 28 5.18 5.25 7.92
CA HIS A 28 6.37 4.47 7.61
C HIS A 28 6.33 3.80 6.24
N VAL A 29 5.56 4.37 5.30
CA VAL A 29 5.34 3.78 3.96
C VAL A 29 6.62 3.47 3.18
N ASP A 30 7.67 4.24 3.42
CA ASP A 30 8.97 4.15 2.73
C ASP A 30 9.91 3.10 3.34
N LEU A 31 9.56 2.51 4.49
CA LEU A 31 10.33 1.41 5.07
C LEU A 31 10.28 0.16 4.18
N ALA A 32 11.31 -0.67 4.31
CA ALA A 32 11.38 -1.93 3.60
C ALA A 32 10.28 -2.89 4.09
N ILE A 33 9.79 -3.76 3.22
CA ILE A 33 8.74 -4.73 3.56
C ILE A 33 9.08 -5.57 4.81
N PRO A 34 10.31 -6.10 5.00
CA PRO A 34 10.64 -6.85 6.21
C PRO A 34 10.47 -6.04 7.51
N GLU A 35 10.78 -4.75 7.49
CA GLU A 35 10.62 -3.87 8.65
C GLU A 35 9.13 -3.60 8.93
N LEU A 36 8.33 -3.41 7.89
CA LEU A 36 6.88 -3.25 8.00
C LEU A 36 6.21 -4.53 8.53
N ILE A 37 6.67 -5.71 8.12
CA ILE A 37 6.21 -7.00 8.65
C ILE A 37 6.47 -7.06 10.16
N GLN A 38 7.70 -6.72 10.58
CA GLN A 38 8.07 -6.74 12.00
C GLN A 38 7.25 -5.75 12.84
N ARG A 39 6.96 -4.56 12.32
CA ARG A 39 6.19 -3.53 13.02
C ARG A 39 4.71 -3.84 13.11
N LEU A 40 4.12 -4.25 12.00
CA LEU A 40 2.66 -4.37 11.87
C LEU A 40 2.14 -5.76 12.20
N GLY A 41 3.03 -6.77 12.22
CA GLY A 41 2.66 -8.16 12.48
C GLY A 41 1.84 -8.81 11.35
N PHE A 42 1.92 -8.27 10.13
CA PHE A 42 1.26 -8.79 8.94
C PHE A 42 2.25 -9.41 7.97
N CYS A 43 1.79 -10.30 7.09
CA CYS A 43 2.63 -10.81 6.02
C CYS A 43 2.80 -9.76 4.91
N GLU A 44 3.78 -10.00 4.04
CA GLU A 44 4.06 -9.14 2.88
C GLU A 44 2.82 -8.89 2.02
N GLU A 45 2.05 -9.94 1.72
CA GLU A 45 0.88 -9.87 0.84
C GLU A 45 -0.19 -8.93 1.40
N ASP A 46 -0.48 -9.03 2.71
CA ASP A 46 -1.45 -8.18 3.39
C ASP A 46 -1.00 -6.71 3.38
N ILE A 47 0.28 -6.46 3.62
CA ILE A 47 0.86 -5.11 3.60
C ILE A 47 0.78 -4.52 2.19
N LEU A 48 1.19 -5.27 1.16
CA LEU A 48 1.13 -4.82 -0.23
C LEU A 48 -0.31 -4.53 -0.66
N GLN A 49 -1.24 -5.41 -0.30
CA GLN A 49 -2.66 -5.20 -0.56
C GLN A 49 -3.17 -3.95 0.15
N ARG A 50 -2.79 -3.73 1.41
CA ARG A 50 -3.21 -2.54 2.16
C ARG A 50 -2.63 -1.26 1.58
N LYS A 51 -1.37 -1.26 1.15
CA LYS A 51 -0.74 -0.13 0.43
C LYS A 51 -1.52 0.24 -0.85
N GLU A 52 -2.07 -0.76 -1.55
CA GLU A 52 -2.91 -0.52 -2.72
C GLU A 52 -4.30 0.04 -2.35
N ILE A 53 -4.95 -0.52 -1.32
CA ILE A 53 -6.26 -0.03 -0.81
C ILE A 53 -6.16 1.42 -0.33
N LEU A 54 -5.10 1.75 0.42
CA LEU A 54 -4.82 3.10 0.90
C LEU A 54 -4.28 4.03 -0.20
N GLY A 55 -4.05 3.51 -1.41
CA GLY A 55 -3.59 4.30 -2.56
C GLY A 55 -2.17 4.86 -2.42
N LEU A 56 -1.35 4.31 -1.52
CA LEU A 56 -0.02 4.83 -1.18
C LEU A 56 0.93 4.77 -2.38
N ASN A 57 0.88 3.69 -3.15
CA ASN A 57 1.66 3.54 -4.38
C ASN A 57 1.27 4.58 -5.43
N ARG A 58 -0.03 4.92 -5.53
CA ARG A 58 -0.53 5.93 -6.47
C ARG A 58 -0.06 7.33 -6.06
N ARG A 59 -0.13 7.65 -4.76
CA ARG A 59 0.37 8.90 -4.18
C ARG A 59 1.87 9.07 -4.46
N ALA A 60 2.68 8.05 -4.20
CA ALA A 60 4.13 8.09 -4.47
C ALA A 60 4.45 8.42 -5.94
N ARG A 61 3.78 7.74 -6.89
CA ARG A 61 3.95 8.04 -8.33
C ARG A 61 3.49 9.44 -8.72
N GLN A 62 2.45 9.98 -8.08
CA GLN A 62 2.00 11.35 -8.34
C GLN A 62 3.02 12.37 -7.85
N ILE A 63 3.54 12.20 -6.64
CA ILE A 63 4.61 13.03 -6.07
C ILE A 63 5.83 13.01 -6.99
N GLN A 64 6.31 11.83 -7.39
CA GLN A 64 7.46 11.74 -8.31
C GLN A 64 7.24 12.53 -9.61
N ARG A 65 6.05 12.46 -10.21
CA ARG A 65 5.74 13.24 -11.42
C ARG A 65 5.66 14.75 -11.21
N LEU A 66 5.40 15.22 -10.00
CA LEU A 66 5.34 16.64 -9.69
C LEU A 66 6.73 17.22 -9.45
N TYR A 67 7.61 16.48 -8.79
CA TYR A 67 8.92 16.97 -8.36
C TYR A 67 10.07 16.66 -9.33
N PHE A 68 9.94 15.65 -10.19
CA PHE A 68 10.97 15.28 -11.19
C PHE A 68 10.56 15.67 -12.62
N LYS A 69 10.00 16.88 -12.78
CA LYS A 69 9.67 17.48 -14.08
C LYS A 69 10.80 18.36 -14.60
#